data_AF-K1SIL2-F1
#
_entry.id   AF-K1SIL2-F1
#
_cell.length_a   1.000
_cell.length_b   1.000
_cell.length_c   1.000
_cell.angle_alpha   90.00
_cell.angle_beta   90.00
_cell.angle_gamma   90.00
#
_symmetry.space_group_name_H-M   'P 1'
#
loop_
_entity.id
_entity.type
_entity.pdbx_description
1 polymer ?
#
loop_
_entity_poly.entity_id
_entity_poly.type
_entity_poly.pdbx_seq_one_letter_code
_entity_poly.pdbx_strand_id
1 'polypeptide(L)'
;MTEIINKIYYVGVNDRNKHRFEGLWPLPNGVSYNSYIIDDEKVALVDTVEVDFFTQFLENIHEVIGDREIDYLIINHMEPDHSGSIALIKKYYPNIKIVGNKKTLGMLEGFYGVTDDVVEVKNGETLSLGNHELSFVLIPMVHW
;
A
#
# COMPACT_ATOMS: atom_id res chain seq x y z
N MET A 1 9.94 8.16 -11.16
CA MET A 1 9.75 8.11 -9.69
C MET A 1 11.08 8.35 -8.98
N THR A 2 11.05 8.87 -7.77
CA THR A 2 12.26 9.24 -7.01
C THR A 2 12.69 8.08 -6.11
N GLU A 3 13.91 7.59 -6.31
CA GLU A 3 14.55 6.71 -5.33
C GLU A 3 14.81 7.50 -4.05
N ILE A 4 14.35 6.97 -2.92
CA ILE A 4 14.62 7.54 -1.60
C ILE A 4 15.99 7.05 -1.15
N ILE A 5 16.16 5.72 -1.11
CA ILE A 5 17.39 5.04 -0.68
C ILE A 5 17.29 3.55 -0.99
N ASN A 6 18.41 2.88 -1.28
CA ASN A 6 18.54 1.42 -1.32
C ASN A 6 17.41 0.72 -2.11
N LYS A 7 17.09 1.21 -3.31
CA LYS A 7 15.99 0.67 -4.13
C LYS A 7 14.59 0.75 -3.49
N ILE A 8 14.40 1.66 -2.56
CA ILE A 8 13.10 2.06 -2.04
C ILE A 8 12.68 3.34 -2.77
N TYR A 9 11.55 3.27 -3.46
CA TYR A 9 11.05 4.34 -4.31
C TYR A 9 9.74 4.88 -3.78
N TYR A 10 9.59 6.20 -3.80
CA TYR A 10 8.28 6.81 -3.63
C TYR A 10 7.45 6.63 -4.91
N VAL A 11 6.26 6.06 -4.78
CA VAL A 11 5.29 5.87 -5.89
C VAL A 11 3.92 6.49 -5.61
N GLY A 12 3.77 7.18 -4.47
CA GLY A 12 2.53 7.83 -4.06
C GLY A 12 2.11 9.02 -4.94
N VAL A 13 1.10 9.76 -4.48
CA VAL A 13 0.52 10.89 -5.22
C VAL A 13 0.28 12.11 -4.32
N ASN A 14 0.18 13.28 -4.96
CA ASN A 14 -0.17 14.53 -4.29
C ASN A 14 -1.56 14.99 -4.73
N ASP A 15 -2.51 15.00 -3.81
CA ASP A 15 -3.85 15.53 -4.02
C ASP A 15 -3.90 17.03 -3.68
N ARG A 16 -4.04 17.85 -4.72
CA ARG A 16 -4.27 19.30 -4.62
C ARG A 16 -5.71 19.69 -4.98
N ASN A 17 -6.56 18.71 -5.27
CA ASN A 17 -7.94 18.90 -5.70
C ASN A 17 -8.91 18.79 -4.51
N LYS A 18 -8.66 17.88 -3.57
CA LYS A 18 -9.52 17.69 -2.41
C LYS A 18 -9.37 18.85 -1.42
N HIS A 19 -10.52 19.44 -1.09
CA HIS A 19 -10.58 20.56 -0.15
C HIS A 19 -10.85 20.14 1.30
N ARG A 20 -11.33 18.91 1.53
CA ARG A 20 -11.64 18.38 2.86
C ARG A 20 -11.21 16.92 3.02
N PHE A 21 -10.45 16.63 4.06
CA PHE A 21 -10.16 15.26 4.50
C PHE A 21 -11.37 14.71 5.27
N GLU A 22 -11.79 13.48 4.94
CA GLU A 22 -13.00 12.82 5.47
C GLU A 22 -14.28 13.68 5.39
N GLY A 23 -14.34 14.62 4.45
CA GLY A 23 -15.45 15.58 4.33
C GLY A 23 -15.55 16.60 5.46
N LEU A 24 -14.61 16.60 6.43
CA LEU A 24 -14.66 17.44 7.62
C LEU A 24 -13.52 18.47 7.64
N TRP A 25 -12.28 18.01 7.56
CA TRP A 25 -11.11 18.82 7.88
C TRP A 25 -10.58 19.57 6.65
N PRO A 26 -10.48 20.91 6.68
CA PRO A 26 -10.01 21.66 5.53
C PRO A 26 -8.55 21.32 5.19
N LEU A 27 -8.26 21.18 3.88
CA LEU A 27 -6.94 20.92 3.33
C LEU A 27 -6.43 22.15 2.55
N PRO A 28 -6.01 23.24 3.21
CA PRO A 28 -5.58 24.46 2.52
C PRO A 28 -4.36 24.24 1.61
N ASN A 29 -3.56 23.22 1.92
CA ASN A 29 -2.39 22.83 1.16
C ASN A 29 -2.56 21.47 0.46
N GLY A 30 -3.77 20.90 0.40
CA GLY A 30 -3.96 19.53 -0.09
C GLY A 30 -3.39 18.46 0.86
N VAL A 31 -3.25 17.24 0.34
CA VAL A 31 -2.75 16.06 1.06
C VAL A 31 -1.90 15.18 0.13
N SER A 32 -1.05 14.32 0.68
CA SER A 32 -0.28 13.34 -0.08
C SER A 32 -0.65 11.93 0.38
N TYR A 33 -0.91 11.03 -0.57
CA TYR A 33 -1.09 9.61 -0.31
C TYR A 33 0.24 8.91 -0.60
N ASN A 34 0.97 8.57 0.45
CA ASN A 34 2.33 8.07 0.32
C ASN A 34 2.32 6.55 0.25
N SER A 35 2.88 6.03 -0.84
CA SER A 35 3.07 4.60 -1.07
C SER A 35 4.47 4.38 -1.63
N TYR A 36 5.03 3.20 -1.39
CA TYR A 36 6.44 2.90 -1.67
C TYR A 36 6.59 1.55 -2.35
N ILE A 37 7.52 1.47 -3.30
CA ILE A 37 8.01 0.20 -3.84
C ILE A 37 9.37 -0.11 -3.23
N ILE A 38 9.54 -1.34 -2.76
CA ILE A 38 10.84 -1.93 -2.43
C ILE A 38 11.19 -2.89 -3.57
N ASP A 39 12.12 -2.46 -4.42
CA ASP A 39 12.59 -3.24 -5.57
C ASP A 39 13.70 -4.21 -5.15
N ASP A 40 13.31 -5.44 -4.84
CA ASP A 40 14.20 -6.51 -4.39
C ASP A 40 14.00 -7.80 -5.21
N GLU A 41 14.56 -8.92 -4.77
CA GLU A 41 14.29 -10.25 -5.33
C GLU A 41 12.78 -10.54 -5.33
N LYS A 42 12.10 -10.18 -4.24
CA LYS A 42 10.64 -10.09 -4.17
C LYS A 42 10.22 -8.64 -4.06
N VAL A 43 9.40 -8.19 -5.00
CA VAL A 43 8.94 -6.79 -5.03
C VAL A 43 7.83 -6.62 -4.00
N ALA A 44 7.97 -5.61 -3.14
CA ALA A 44 6.94 -5.24 -2.17
C ALA A 44 6.41 -3.83 -2.45
N LEU A 45 5.09 -3.71 -2.50
CA LEU A 45 4.36 -2.44 -2.47
C LEU A 45 3.89 -2.18 -1.04
N VAL A 46 4.17 -1.01 -0.50
CA VAL A 46 3.79 -0.59 0.86
C VAL A 46 2.68 0.44 0.79
N ASP A 47 1.51 0.07 1.31
CA ASP A 47 0.23 0.76 1.21
C ASP A 47 -0.18 1.09 -0.24
N THR A 48 -1.40 1.56 -0.42
CA THR A 48 -1.87 2.07 -1.70
C THR A 48 -2.24 3.55 -1.57
N VAL A 49 -3.08 4.04 -2.47
CA VAL A 49 -3.55 5.42 -2.47
C VAL A 49 -5.08 5.44 -2.56
N GLU A 50 -5.66 6.61 -2.35
CA GLU A 50 -7.06 6.83 -2.69
C GLU A 50 -7.35 6.41 -4.15
N VAL A 51 -8.47 5.71 -4.34
CA VAL A 51 -8.89 5.12 -5.61
C VAL A 51 -8.95 6.12 -6.78
N ASP A 52 -9.26 7.40 -6.53
CA ASP A 52 -9.35 8.45 -7.54
C ASP A 52 -8.01 8.70 -8.25
N PHE A 53 -6.90 8.32 -7.61
CA PHE A 53 -5.54 8.48 -8.14
C PHE A 53 -4.96 7.18 -8.71
N PHE A 54 -5.75 6.11 -8.82
CA PHE A 54 -5.24 4.79 -9.21
C PHE A 54 -4.47 4.78 -10.53
N THR A 55 -4.92 5.52 -11.55
CA THR A 55 -4.27 5.54 -12.86
C THR A 55 -2.85 6.11 -12.76
N GLN A 56 -2.69 7.27 -12.10
CA GLN A 56 -1.38 7.87 -11.86
C GLN A 56 -0.51 6.95 -10.98
N PHE A 57 -1.10 6.34 -9.97
CA PHE A 57 -0.39 5.41 -9.09
C PHE A 57 0.16 4.19 -9.84
N LEU A 58 -0.61 3.62 -10.76
CA LEU A 58 -0.17 2.50 -11.59
C LEU A 58 0.97 2.91 -12.53
N GLU A 59 0.89 4.10 -13.14
CA GLU A 59 1.98 4.66 -13.95
C GLU A 59 3.26 4.85 -13.13
N ASN A 60 3.14 5.36 -11.90
CA ASN A 60 4.26 5.52 -10.99
C ASN A 60 4.93 4.19 -10.64
N ILE A 61 4.15 3.15 -10.35
CA ILE A 61 4.65 1.79 -10.10
C ILE A 61 5.40 1.28 -11.33
N HIS A 62 4.79 1.36 -12.51
CA HIS A 62 5.38 0.89 -13.76
C HIS A 62 6.69 1.61 -14.09
N GLU A 63 6.83 2.90 -13.76
CA GLU A 63 8.10 3.63 -13.95
C GLU A 63 9.25 3.05 -13.11
N VAL A 64 8.96 2.40 -11.97
CA VAL A 64 9.97 1.81 -11.09
C VAL A 64 10.31 0.37 -11.51
N ILE A 65 9.29 -0.47 -11.71
CA ILE A 65 9.47 -1.92 -11.86
C ILE A 65 9.16 -2.46 -13.27
N GLY A 66 8.70 -1.59 -14.19
CA GLY A 66 8.25 -2.00 -15.52
C GLY A 66 7.14 -3.04 -15.46
N ASP A 67 7.32 -4.14 -16.21
CA ASP A 67 6.38 -5.26 -16.28
C ASP A 67 6.59 -6.32 -15.19
N ARG A 68 7.45 -6.06 -14.19
CA ARG A 68 7.66 -7.03 -13.11
C ARG A 68 6.39 -7.18 -12.26
N GLU A 69 6.15 -8.42 -11.84
CA GLU A 69 5.12 -8.72 -10.84
C GLU A 69 5.47 -8.11 -9.48
N ILE A 70 4.44 -7.87 -8.67
CA ILE A 70 4.56 -7.50 -7.27
C ILE A 70 4.23 -8.74 -6.43
N ASP A 71 5.19 -9.17 -5.61
CA ASP A 71 5.02 -10.35 -4.76
C ASP A 71 4.16 -10.07 -3.54
N TYR A 72 4.36 -8.90 -2.90
CA TYR A 72 3.68 -8.53 -1.67
C TYR A 72 3.08 -7.13 -1.72
N LEU A 73 1.84 -7.01 -1.24
CA LEU A 73 1.22 -5.74 -0.86
C LEU A 73 1.17 -5.67 0.66
N ILE A 74 2.03 -4.85 1.27
CA ILE A 74 2.06 -4.60 2.70
C ILE A 74 1.02 -3.55 3.05
N ILE A 75 0.07 -3.89 3.91
CA ILE A 75 -0.98 -2.97 4.36
C ILE A 75 -0.74 -2.61 5.82
N ASN A 76 -0.37 -1.34 6.06
CA ASN A 76 -0.20 -0.79 7.39
C ASN A 76 -1.56 -0.38 7.99
N HIS A 77 -2.44 0.18 7.17
CA HIS A 77 -3.70 0.79 7.61
C HIS A 77 -4.81 0.60 6.59
N MET A 78 -6.04 0.36 7.07
CA MET A 78 -7.17 -0.03 6.21
C MET A 78 -8.08 1.14 5.83
N GLU A 79 -7.79 2.36 6.25
CA GLU A 79 -8.61 3.51 5.87
C GLU A 79 -8.53 3.80 4.36
N PRO A 80 -9.64 4.18 3.69
CA PRO A 80 -9.70 4.20 2.22
C PRO A 80 -8.73 5.16 1.50
N ASP A 81 -8.15 6.13 2.20
CA ASP A 81 -7.10 6.98 1.66
C ASP A 81 -5.75 6.25 1.49
N HIS A 82 -5.56 5.13 2.20
CA HIS A 82 -4.42 4.21 2.06
C HIS A 82 -4.80 2.89 1.38
N SER A 83 -6.04 2.43 1.54
CA SER A 83 -6.49 1.11 1.12
C SER A 83 -7.41 1.13 -0.11
N GLY A 84 -7.84 2.32 -0.54
CA GLY A 84 -8.85 2.51 -1.59
C GLY A 84 -8.53 1.84 -2.92
N SER A 85 -7.25 1.65 -3.22
CA SER A 85 -6.80 1.06 -4.47
C SER A 85 -6.50 -0.45 -4.40
N ILE A 86 -6.66 -1.11 -3.23
CA ILE A 86 -6.30 -2.54 -3.06
C ILE A 86 -7.02 -3.44 -4.07
N ALA A 87 -8.33 -3.28 -4.22
CA ALA A 87 -9.12 -4.12 -5.13
C ALA A 87 -8.71 -3.95 -6.60
N LEU A 88 -8.25 -2.76 -6.98
CA LEU A 88 -7.72 -2.51 -8.33
C LEU A 88 -6.32 -3.09 -8.49
N ILE A 89 -5.42 -2.90 -7.52
CA ILE A 89 -4.09 -3.51 -7.53
C ILE A 89 -4.19 -5.04 -7.68
N LYS A 90 -5.08 -5.70 -6.94
CA LYS A 90 -5.29 -7.15 -7.04
C LYS A 90 -5.80 -7.59 -8.43
N LYS A 91 -6.52 -6.72 -9.17
CA LYS A 91 -6.92 -7.02 -10.55
C LYS A 91 -5.77 -6.92 -11.54
N TYR A 92 -4.84 -5.98 -11.34
CA TYR A 92 -3.68 -5.79 -12.22
C TYR A 92 -2.53 -6.75 -11.89
N TYR A 93 -2.37 -7.10 -10.61
CA TYR A 93 -1.39 -8.05 -10.11
C TYR A 93 -2.12 -9.22 -9.43
N PRO A 94 -2.72 -10.14 -10.20
CA PRO A 94 -3.59 -11.20 -9.64
C PRO A 94 -2.87 -12.14 -8.68
N ASN A 95 -1.55 -12.29 -8.80
CA ASN A 95 -0.76 -13.19 -7.95
C ASN A 95 -0.18 -12.51 -6.69
N ILE A 96 -0.44 -11.21 -6.50
CA ILE A 96 0.07 -10.45 -5.35
C ILE A 96 -0.48 -11.02 -4.04
N LYS A 97 0.40 -11.14 -3.03
CA LYS A 97 0.00 -11.54 -1.68
C LYS A 97 -0.19 -10.33 -0.79
N ILE A 98 -1.36 -10.19 -0.18
CA ILE A 98 -1.67 -9.07 0.71
C ILE A 98 -1.23 -9.44 2.12
N VAL A 99 -0.30 -8.66 2.67
CA VAL A 99 0.30 -8.87 3.98
C VAL A 99 -0.29 -7.89 4.98
N GLY A 100 -0.82 -8.39 6.09
CA GLY A 100 -1.42 -7.58 7.14
C GLY A 100 -1.70 -8.38 8.40
N ASN A 101 -2.15 -7.73 9.47
CA ASN A 101 -2.50 -8.46 10.69
C ASN A 101 -3.94 -9.03 10.61
N LYS A 102 -4.34 -9.83 11.61
CA LYS A 102 -5.67 -10.43 11.67
C LYS A 102 -6.84 -9.44 11.50
N LYS A 103 -6.74 -8.22 12.04
CA LYS A 103 -7.78 -7.19 11.86
C LYS A 103 -7.78 -6.65 10.43
N THR A 104 -6.61 -6.40 9.85
CA THR A 104 -6.45 -5.99 8.45
C THR A 104 -7.18 -6.96 7.53
N LEU A 105 -6.98 -8.27 7.71
CA LEU A 105 -7.61 -9.29 6.86
C LEU A 105 -9.14 -9.31 6.99
N GLY A 106 -9.68 -9.13 8.20
CA GLY A 106 -11.13 -9.01 8.38
C GLY A 106 -11.74 -7.77 7.73
N MET A 107 -11.03 -6.62 7.78
CA MET A 107 -11.46 -5.39 7.10
C MET A 107 -11.32 -5.48 5.58
N LEU A 108 -10.29 -6.16 5.09
CA LEU A 108 -10.04 -6.40 3.67
C LEU A 108 -11.21 -7.16 3.02
N GLU A 109 -11.69 -8.22 3.68
CA GLU A 109 -12.90 -8.93 3.26
C GLU A 109 -14.12 -8.01 3.28
N GLY A 110 -14.33 -7.24 4.35
CA GLY A 110 -15.49 -6.37 4.49
C GLY A 110 -15.55 -5.20 3.51
N PHE A 111 -14.42 -4.56 3.22
CA PHE A 111 -14.35 -3.38 2.34
C PHE A 111 -14.25 -3.75 0.86
N TYR A 112 -13.52 -4.82 0.55
CA TYR A 112 -13.10 -5.12 -0.82
C TYR A 112 -13.44 -6.53 -1.29
N GLY A 113 -13.97 -7.39 -0.41
CA GLY A 113 -14.34 -8.76 -0.74
C GLY A 113 -13.14 -9.66 -1.07
N VAL A 114 -11.92 -9.24 -0.71
CA VAL A 114 -10.70 -10.03 -0.96
C VAL A 114 -10.47 -10.96 0.23
N THR A 115 -10.42 -12.27 -0.05
CA THR A 115 -10.33 -13.33 0.98
C THR A 115 -9.20 -14.33 0.73
N ASP A 116 -8.56 -14.27 -0.44
CA ASP A 116 -7.47 -15.13 -0.87
C ASP A 116 -6.14 -14.37 -0.97
N ASP A 117 -5.05 -15.12 -1.14
CA ASP A 117 -3.68 -14.61 -1.24
C ASP A 117 -3.30 -13.65 -0.11
N VAL A 118 -3.73 -13.96 1.11
CA VAL A 118 -3.41 -13.20 2.31
C VAL A 118 -2.29 -13.85 3.12
N VAL A 119 -1.48 -13.01 3.76
CA VAL A 119 -0.44 -13.41 4.71
C VAL A 119 -0.68 -12.66 6.01
N GLU A 120 -1.08 -13.40 7.06
CA GLU A 120 -1.20 -12.83 8.40
C GLU A 120 0.19 -12.65 9.02
N VAL A 121 0.48 -11.44 9.50
CA VAL A 121 1.68 -11.14 10.31
C VAL A 121 1.33 -10.76 11.74
N LYS A 122 2.20 -11.14 12.67
CA LYS A 122 2.10 -10.81 14.10
C LYS A 122 3.17 -9.80 14.53
N ASN A 123 3.01 -9.25 15.72
CA ASN A 123 3.99 -8.33 16.29
C ASN A 123 5.37 -8.98 16.44
N GLY A 124 6.40 -8.33 15.92
CA GLY A 124 7.79 -8.79 15.94
C GLY A 124 8.12 -9.82 14.85
N GLU A 125 7.16 -10.18 14.00
CA GLU A 125 7.41 -11.09 12.88
C GLU A 125 8.22 -10.39 11.78
N THR A 126 8.90 -11.18 10.96
CA THR A 126 9.69 -10.65 9.84
C THR A 126 9.30 -11.28 8.50
N LEU A 127 9.56 -10.55 7.42
CA LEU A 127 9.37 -11.02 6.04
C LEU A 127 10.58 -10.63 5.19
N SER A 128 11.30 -11.64 4.70
CA SER A 128 12.43 -11.43 3.79
C SER A 128 11.96 -11.23 2.35
N LEU A 129 12.49 -10.18 1.72
CA LEU A 129 12.32 -9.84 0.30
C LEU A 129 13.53 -10.23 -0.56
N GLY A 130 14.57 -10.82 0.04
CA GLY A 130 15.88 -10.99 -0.56
C GLY A 130 16.91 -10.20 0.24
N ASN A 131 17.32 -9.04 -0.27
CA ASN A 131 18.31 -8.17 0.38
C ASN A 131 17.72 -7.41 1.58
N HIS A 132 16.43 -7.12 1.56
CA HIS A 132 15.70 -6.48 2.65
C HIS A 132 14.96 -7.52 3.51
N GLU A 133 14.89 -7.25 4.81
CA GLU A 133 14.02 -7.95 5.75
C GLU A 133 13.11 -6.93 6.44
N LEU A 134 11.80 -7.09 6.27
CA LEU A 134 10.79 -6.26 6.93
C LEU A 134 10.54 -6.81 8.33
N SER A 135 10.39 -5.93 9.32
CA SER A 135 9.97 -6.29 10.68
C SER A 135 8.67 -5.57 11.01
N PHE A 136 7.66 -6.32 11.47
CA PHE A 136 6.32 -5.79 11.69
C PHE A 136 6.09 -5.46 13.16
N VAL A 137 5.64 -4.23 13.43
CA VAL A 137 5.23 -3.78 14.77
C VAL A 137 3.75 -3.45 14.73
N LEU A 138 2.96 -4.05 15.61
CA LEU A 138 1.53 -3.76 15.70
C LEU A 138 1.32 -2.54 16.60
N ILE A 139 0.63 -1.53 16.08
CA ILE A 139 0.37 -0.26 16.77
C ILE A 139 -1.15 0.01 16.83
N PRO A 140 -1.92 -0.85 17.53
CA PRO A 140 -3.38 -0.73 17.54
C PRO A 140 -3.83 0.57 18.22
N MET A 141 -4.92 1.15 17.71
CA MET A 141 -5.52 2.40 18.18
C MET A 141 -4.62 3.62 17.97
N VAL A 142 -3.70 3.56 17.00
CA VAL A 142 -2.90 4.70 16.51
C VAL A 142 -3.05 4.81 14.98
N HIS A 143 -4.24 5.07 14.45
CA HIS A 143 -5.48 5.38 15.18
C HIS A 143 -6.57 4.30 15.05
N TRP A 144 -6.35 3.21 14.30
CA TRP A 144 -7.25 2.04 14.22
C TRP A 144 -6.63 0.76 14.81
#